data_AF-A0A0F7ZJR4-F1
#
_entry.id   AF-A0A0F7ZJR4-F1
#
_cell.length_a   1.000
_cell.length_b   1.000
_cell.length_c   1.000
_cell.angle_alpha   90.00
_cell.angle_beta   90.00
_cell.angle_gamma   90.00
#
_symmetry.space_group_name_H-M   'P 1'
#
loop_
_entity.id
_entity.type
_entity.pdbx_description
1 polymer ?
#
loop_
_entity_poly.entity_id
_entity_poly.type
_entity_poly.pdbx_seq_one_letter_code
_entity_poly.pdbx_strand_id
1 'polypeptide(L)'
;MSAASVLSQLRSLVEKAEHLMPKLDKIYPTEEQWSGLHDFSKKLTANATILNNKIQILKETRADRAWKESEKLRAQALACQGDLLTNGRLKQLPVFRRNIITIFEGPKNSKFDSEDIRARKVMTRQRCEKIRQLSHDGILSWAITFAPSLWAGGSMATDIFTCLLDDIEPERPPSWPSVIRETLYMLQEDEEGLQLSLEYENFLKGTVVEFLKQPRAD
;
A
#
# COMPACT_ATOMS: atom_id res chain seq x y z
N MET A 1 17.89 -5.86 1.80
CA MET A 1 18.18 -5.24 0.48
C MET A 1 16.86 -4.69 -0.07
N SER A 2 16.76 -3.41 -0.44
CA SER A 2 15.50 -2.80 -0.90
C SER A 2 15.31 -2.93 -2.41
N ALA A 3 14.08 -2.83 -2.91
CA ALA A 3 13.80 -2.81 -4.36
C ALA A 3 14.56 -1.69 -5.08
N ALA A 4 14.67 -0.50 -4.45
CA ALA A 4 15.47 0.61 -4.98
C ALA A 4 16.97 0.27 -5.07
N SER A 5 17.51 -0.48 -4.10
CA SER A 5 18.88 -0.97 -4.15
C SER A 5 19.10 -1.96 -5.29
N VAL A 6 18.16 -2.89 -5.51
CA VAL A 6 18.21 -3.83 -6.64
C VAL A 6 18.14 -3.10 -7.98
N LEU A 7 17.22 -2.14 -8.13
CA LEU A 7 17.13 -1.31 -9.34
C LEU A 7 18.42 -0.53 -9.62
N SER A 8 19.03 0.06 -8.59
CA SER A 8 20.30 0.77 -8.71
C SER A 8 21.44 -0.16 -9.17
N GLN A 9 21.51 -1.37 -8.58
CA GLN A 9 22.51 -2.37 -8.99
C GLN A 9 22.30 -2.83 -10.44
N LEU A 10 21.05 -3.09 -10.86
CA LEU A 10 20.72 -3.47 -12.23
C LEU A 10 21.06 -2.36 -13.22
N ARG A 11 20.74 -1.10 -12.89
CA ARG A 11 21.12 0.06 -13.70
C ARG A 11 22.64 0.13 -13.88
N SER A 12 23.41 0.04 -12.79
CA SER A 12 24.88 0.07 -12.86
C SER A 12 25.44 -1.08 -13.69
N LEU A 13 24.84 -2.27 -13.63
CA LEU A 13 25.26 -3.41 -14.44
C LEU A 13 25.01 -3.17 -15.94
N VAL A 14 23.85 -2.62 -16.29
CA VAL A 14 23.51 -2.27 -17.69
C VAL A 14 24.48 -1.21 -18.21
N GLU A 15 24.71 -0.13 -17.46
CA GLU A 15 25.67 0.93 -17.84
C GLU A 15 27.08 0.39 -18.07
N LYS A 16 27.54 -0.55 -17.23
CA LYS A 16 28.83 -1.23 -17.40
C LYS A 16 28.86 -2.07 -18.67
N ALA A 17 27.79 -2.81 -18.97
CA ALA A 17 27.70 -3.60 -20.19
C ALA A 17 27.74 -2.72 -21.44
N GLU A 18 26.96 -1.62 -21.45
CA GLU A 18 26.94 -0.62 -22.53
C GLU A 18 28.32 0.01 -22.75
N HIS A 19 29.05 0.32 -21.68
CA HIS A 19 30.39 0.89 -21.77
C HIS A 19 31.46 -0.09 -22.30
N LEU A 20 31.23 -1.41 -22.17
CA LEU A 20 32.14 -2.43 -22.67
C LEU A 20 31.98 -2.69 -24.17
N MET A 21 30.76 -2.54 -24.71
CA MET A 21 30.47 -2.82 -26.13
C MET A 21 31.45 -2.15 -27.11
N PRO A 22 31.69 -0.82 -27.10
CA PRO A 22 32.59 -0.18 -28.06
C PRO A 22 34.09 -0.52 -27.85
N LYS A 23 34.45 -1.18 -26.75
CA LYS A 23 35.82 -1.66 -26.51
C LYS A 23 36.06 -3.00 -27.18
N LEU A 24 35.02 -3.81 -27.38
CA LEU A 24 35.12 -5.10 -28.07
C LEU A 24 35.52 -4.94 -29.54
N ASP A 25 35.13 -3.83 -30.18
CA ASP A 25 35.52 -3.51 -31.56
C ASP A 25 37.02 -3.15 -31.71
N LYS A 26 37.75 -2.99 -30.59
CA LYS A 26 39.11 -2.44 -30.56
C LYS A 26 40.15 -3.41 -30.00
N ILE A 27 39.78 -4.66 -29.74
CA ILE A 27 40.67 -5.69 -29.19
C ILE A 27 41.02 -6.75 -30.23
N TYR A 28 42.18 -7.38 -30.06
CA TYR A 28 42.64 -8.52 -30.85
C TYR A 28 42.98 -9.67 -29.89
N PRO A 29 41.96 -10.42 -29.41
CA PRO A 29 42.14 -11.45 -28.39
C PRO A 29 42.90 -12.68 -28.91
N THR A 30 43.58 -13.38 -28.01
CA THR A 30 44.08 -14.75 -28.26
C THR A 30 42.92 -15.77 -28.27
N GLU A 31 43.14 -16.98 -28.78
CA GLU A 31 42.13 -18.06 -28.76
C GLU A 31 41.59 -18.37 -27.36
N GLU A 32 42.46 -18.38 -26.34
CA GLU A 32 42.05 -18.57 -24.94
C GLU A 32 41.17 -17.40 -24.46
N GLN A 33 41.52 -16.17 -24.80
CA GLN A 33 40.74 -14.99 -24.46
C GLN A 33 39.39 -14.99 -25.19
N TRP A 34 39.33 -15.44 -26.45
CA TRP A 34 38.08 -15.62 -27.19
C TRP A 34 37.15 -16.62 -26.51
N SER A 35 37.68 -17.76 -26.06
CA SER A 35 36.91 -18.74 -25.29
C SER A 35 36.35 -18.11 -24.01
N GLY A 36 37.16 -17.35 -23.27
CA GLY A 36 36.73 -16.66 -22.05
C GLY A 36 35.63 -15.61 -22.31
N LEU A 37 35.78 -14.80 -23.36
CA LEU A 37 34.78 -13.79 -23.77
C LEU A 37 33.44 -14.45 -24.11
N HIS A 38 33.46 -15.55 -24.86
CA HIS A 38 32.27 -16.30 -25.22
C HIS A 38 31.59 -16.93 -24.01
N ASP A 39 32.36 -17.50 -23.08
CA ASP A 39 31.84 -18.05 -21.83
C ASP A 39 31.18 -16.99 -20.94
N PHE A 40 31.79 -15.82 -20.80
CA PHE A 40 31.19 -14.72 -20.05
C PHE A 40 29.92 -14.19 -20.74
N SER A 41 29.92 -14.06 -22.07
CA SER A 41 28.75 -13.67 -22.84
C SER A 41 27.58 -14.64 -22.60
N LYS A 42 27.82 -15.96 -22.70
CA LYS A 42 26.83 -16.99 -22.37
C LYS A 42 26.29 -16.87 -20.96
N LYS A 43 27.16 -16.67 -19.96
CA LYS A 43 26.75 -16.50 -18.56
C LYS A 43 25.91 -15.24 -18.36
N LEU A 44 26.25 -14.12 -19.02
CA LEU A 44 25.46 -12.88 -18.97
C LEU A 44 24.06 -13.09 -19.57
N THR A 45 23.96 -13.71 -20.75
CA THR A 45 22.66 -14.02 -21.38
C THR A 45 21.81 -14.95 -20.50
N ALA A 46 22.41 -16.00 -19.94
CA ALA A 46 21.70 -16.93 -19.05
C ALA A 46 21.18 -16.22 -17.80
N ASN A 47 22.02 -15.42 -17.14
CA ASN A 47 21.64 -14.67 -15.94
C ASN A 47 20.57 -13.61 -16.24
N ALA A 48 20.65 -12.91 -17.37
CA ALA A 48 19.64 -11.95 -17.81
C ALA A 48 18.29 -12.64 -18.03
N THR A 49 18.29 -13.84 -18.64
CA THR A 49 17.08 -14.65 -18.85
C THR A 49 16.46 -15.10 -17.51
N ILE A 50 17.28 -15.61 -16.59
CA ILE A 50 16.84 -16.01 -15.25
C ILE A 50 16.25 -14.82 -14.49
N LEU A 51 16.92 -13.67 -14.54
CA LEU A 51 16.46 -12.44 -13.90
C LEU A 51 15.09 -12.01 -14.45
N ASN A 52 14.95 -11.98 -15.78
CA ASN A 52 13.70 -11.63 -16.44
C ASN A 52 12.56 -12.57 -16.01
N ASN A 53 12.80 -13.89 -16.03
CA ASN A 53 11.82 -14.88 -15.60
C ASN A 53 11.43 -14.70 -14.13
N LYS A 54 12.39 -14.43 -13.23
CA LYS A 54 12.10 -14.15 -11.82
C LYS A 54 11.24 -12.90 -11.64
N ILE A 55 11.55 -11.81 -12.35
CA ILE A 55 10.76 -10.58 -12.32
C ILE A 55 9.35 -10.83 -12.84
N GLN A 56 9.22 -11.60 -13.92
CA GLN A 56 7.93 -11.95 -14.51
C GLN A 56 7.08 -12.78 -13.54
N ILE A 57 7.64 -13.85 -12.95
CA ILE A 57 6.95 -14.68 -11.95
C ILE A 57 6.50 -13.83 -10.76
N LEU A 58 7.37 -12.96 -10.24
CA LEU A 58 7.01 -12.07 -9.13
C LEU A 58 5.87 -11.11 -9.51
N LYS A 59 5.84 -10.63 -10.76
CA LYS A 59 4.78 -9.76 -11.27
C LYS A 59 3.45 -10.50 -11.43
N GLU A 60 3.49 -11.73 -11.95
CA GLU A 60 2.31 -12.58 -12.17
C GLU A 60 1.70 -13.05 -10.84
N THR A 61 2.54 -13.50 -9.90
CA THR A 61 2.10 -14.07 -8.62
C THR A 61 1.84 -13.02 -7.52
N ARG A 62 2.00 -11.72 -7.82
CA ARG A 62 1.89 -10.65 -6.81
C ARG A 62 0.53 -10.63 -6.10
N ALA A 63 -0.55 -10.89 -6.83
CA ALA A 63 -1.91 -10.85 -6.30
C ALA A 63 -2.15 -12.03 -5.34
N ASP A 64 -1.80 -13.24 -5.76
CA ASP A 64 -1.92 -14.44 -4.92
C ASP A 64 -1.07 -14.34 -3.65
N ARG A 65 0.14 -13.81 -3.78
CA ARG A 65 1.00 -13.54 -2.63
C ARG A 65 0.36 -12.55 -1.68
N ALA A 66 -0.13 -11.41 -2.19
CA ALA A 66 -0.80 -10.40 -1.36
C ALA A 66 -2.05 -10.96 -0.68
N TRP A 67 -2.83 -11.79 -1.38
CA TRP A 67 -4.00 -12.48 -0.84
C TRP A 67 -3.64 -13.43 0.31
N LYS A 68 -2.58 -14.21 0.14
CA LYS A 68 -2.06 -15.13 1.15
C LYS A 68 -1.46 -14.39 2.35
N GLU A 69 -0.61 -13.39 2.11
CA GLU A 69 0.05 -12.63 3.18
C GLU A 69 -0.94 -11.75 3.97
N SER A 70 -2.07 -11.35 3.36
CA SER A 70 -3.13 -10.58 4.03
C SER A 70 -4.13 -11.42 4.83
N GLU A 71 -4.12 -12.76 4.72
CA GLU A 71 -5.13 -13.66 5.29
C GLU A 71 -5.41 -13.39 6.78
N LYS A 72 -4.35 -13.26 7.59
CA LYS A 72 -4.48 -12.99 9.02
C LYS A 72 -5.14 -11.63 9.30
N LEU A 73 -4.85 -10.62 8.49
CA LEU A 73 -5.42 -9.28 8.64
C LEU A 73 -6.90 -9.27 8.23
N ARG A 74 -7.26 -10.02 7.18
CA ARG A 74 -8.66 -10.18 6.75
C ARG A 74 -9.49 -10.94 7.79
N ALA A 75 -8.95 -12.03 8.33
CA ALA A 75 -9.58 -12.74 9.44
C ALA A 75 -9.75 -11.85 10.68
N GLN A 76 -8.77 -11.00 10.99
CA GLN A 76 -8.88 -10.01 12.06
C GLN A 76 -9.98 -8.98 11.79
N ALA A 77 -10.15 -8.51 10.55
CA ALA A 77 -11.22 -7.60 10.17
C ALA A 77 -12.60 -8.18 10.47
N LEU A 78 -12.84 -9.40 10.02
CA LEU A 78 -14.09 -10.12 10.27
C LEU A 78 -14.35 -10.29 11.77
N ALA A 79 -13.32 -10.65 12.54
CA ALA A 79 -13.44 -10.83 13.98
C ALA A 79 -13.73 -9.50 14.72
N CYS A 80 -13.03 -8.41 14.38
CA CYS A 80 -13.24 -7.10 15.00
C CYS A 80 -14.63 -6.53 14.69
N GLN A 81 -15.09 -6.66 13.45
CA GLN A 81 -16.43 -6.22 13.05
C GLN A 81 -17.50 -7.07 13.75
N GLY A 82 -17.38 -8.40 13.71
CA GLY A 82 -18.34 -9.31 14.33
C GLY A 82 -18.47 -9.09 15.84
N ASP A 83 -17.35 -8.86 16.54
CA ASP A 83 -17.34 -8.55 17.96
C ASP A 83 -18.04 -7.22 18.28
N LEU A 84 -17.80 -6.17 17.49
CA LEU A 84 -18.48 -4.88 17.65
C LEU A 84 -19.98 -5.01 17.41
N LEU A 85 -20.39 -5.67 16.33
CA LEU A 85 -21.80 -5.82 15.98
C LEU A 85 -22.57 -6.68 16.98
N THR A 86 -21.92 -7.70 17.55
CA THR A 86 -22.54 -8.59 18.54
C THR A 86 -22.63 -7.95 19.92
N ASN A 87 -21.56 -7.28 20.36
CA ASN A 87 -21.45 -6.77 21.74
C ASN A 87 -21.77 -5.28 21.87
N GLY A 88 -21.98 -4.57 20.76
CA GLY A 88 -22.24 -3.12 20.74
C GLY A 88 -21.07 -2.26 21.22
N ARG A 89 -19.89 -2.84 21.47
CA ARG A 89 -18.77 -2.19 22.15
C ARG A 89 -17.56 -2.03 21.26
N LEU A 90 -17.09 -0.80 21.12
CA LEU A 90 -15.83 -0.48 20.44
C LEU A 90 -14.64 -0.68 21.39
N LYS A 91 -14.13 -1.93 21.46
CA LYS A 91 -13.02 -2.30 22.37
C LYS A 91 -11.76 -1.47 22.17
N GLN A 92 -11.45 -1.10 20.92
CA GLN A 92 -10.25 -0.36 20.54
C GLN A 92 -10.57 1.10 20.16
N LEU A 93 -11.34 1.78 21.01
CA LEU A 93 -11.71 3.19 20.81
C LEU A 93 -10.52 4.11 20.46
N PRO A 94 -9.34 4.02 21.11
CA PRO A 94 -8.18 4.85 20.74
C PRO A 94 -7.67 4.58 19.32
N VAL A 95 -7.74 3.32 18.87
CA VAL A 95 -7.32 2.93 17.51
C VAL A 95 -8.29 3.51 16.48
N PHE A 96 -9.60 3.36 16.73
CA PHE A 96 -10.64 3.92 15.87
C PHE A 96 -10.48 5.43 15.72
N ARG A 97 -10.36 6.16 16.84
CA ARG A 97 -10.13 7.61 16.84
C ARG A 97 -8.90 7.99 16.01
N ARG A 98 -7.76 7.34 16.27
CA ARG A 98 -6.51 7.64 15.58
C ARG A 98 -6.61 7.34 14.09
N ASN A 99 -7.33 6.29 13.69
CA ASN A 99 -7.60 5.99 12.29
C ASN A 99 -8.42 7.09 11.64
N ILE A 100 -9.56 7.48 12.21
CA ILE A 100 -10.40 8.56 11.65
C ILE A 100 -9.58 9.83 11.46
N ILE A 101 -8.87 10.29 12.49
CA ILE A 101 -8.01 11.47 12.41
C ILE A 101 -6.96 11.30 11.30
N THR A 102 -6.26 10.17 11.27
CA THR A 102 -5.22 9.92 10.25
C THR A 102 -5.81 9.86 8.84
N ILE A 103 -6.98 9.26 8.65
CA ILE A 103 -7.64 9.11 7.36
C ILE A 103 -8.08 10.47 6.83
N PHE A 104 -8.63 11.37 7.66
CA PHE A 104 -9.17 12.65 7.18
C PHE A 104 -8.15 13.80 7.22
N GLU A 105 -7.32 13.91 8.26
CA GLU A 105 -6.29 14.96 8.34
C GLU A 105 -4.97 14.58 7.65
N GLY A 106 -4.67 13.28 7.57
CA GLY A 106 -3.38 12.80 7.10
C GLY A 106 -2.22 13.04 8.09
N PRO A 107 -0.99 12.67 7.72
CA PRO A 107 0.18 12.90 8.55
C PRO A 107 0.62 14.37 8.56
N LYS A 108 0.81 14.91 9.76
CA LYS A 108 1.34 16.26 10.01
C LYS A 108 2.80 16.36 9.57
N ASN A 109 3.16 17.41 8.82
CA ASN A 109 4.53 17.66 8.38
C ASN A 109 5.38 18.28 9.50
N SER A 110 6.67 17.98 9.53
CA SER A 110 7.64 18.67 10.37
C SER A 110 8.83 19.14 9.53
N LYS A 111 9.35 20.33 9.84
CA LYS A 111 10.59 20.84 9.22
C LYS A 111 11.80 19.96 9.54
N PHE A 112 11.71 19.15 10.59
CA PHE A 112 12.74 18.22 11.03
C PHE A 112 12.56 16.80 10.48
N ASP A 113 11.58 16.57 9.58
CA ASP A 113 11.41 15.27 8.95
C ASP A 113 12.61 14.94 8.05
N SER A 114 13.22 13.79 8.29
CA SER A 114 14.17 13.19 7.36
C SER A 114 13.49 12.83 6.03
N GLU A 115 14.29 12.59 4.99
CA GLU A 115 13.76 12.19 3.68
C GLU A 115 12.93 10.90 3.75
N ASP A 116 13.37 9.91 4.53
CA ASP A 116 12.63 8.67 4.75
C ASP A 116 11.28 8.92 5.43
N ILE A 117 11.25 9.76 6.48
CA ILE A 117 10.00 10.12 7.16
C ILE A 117 9.07 10.85 6.18
N ARG A 118 9.59 11.77 5.37
CA ARG A 118 8.80 12.50 4.36
C ARG A 118 8.21 11.54 3.33
N ALA A 119 8.99 10.58 2.83
CA ALA A 119 8.52 9.57 1.89
C ALA A 119 7.41 8.70 2.48
N ARG A 120 7.55 8.28 3.76
CA ARG A 120 6.48 7.56 4.47
C ARG A 120 5.22 8.40 4.61
N LYS A 121 5.32 9.69 4.93
CA LYS A 121 4.16 10.60 5.02
C LYS A 121 3.45 10.76 3.68
N VAL A 122 4.19 10.88 2.57
CA VAL A 122 3.59 10.91 1.23
C VAL A 122 2.82 9.62 0.94
N MET A 123 3.41 8.46 1.23
CA MET A 123 2.74 7.17 1.05
C MET A 123 1.51 7.02 1.96
N THR A 124 1.58 7.48 3.21
CA THR A 124 0.41 7.49 4.10
C THR A 124 -0.71 8.35 3.54
N ARG A 125 -0.43 9.55 2.99
CA ARG A 125 -1.46 10.39 2.36
C ARG A 125 -2.16 9.69 1.21
N GLN A 126 -1.40 9.08 0.31
CA GLN A 126 -1.95 8.31 -0.81
C GLN A 126 -2.84 7.15 -0.33
N ARG A 127 -2.49 6.53 0.80
CA ARG A 127 -3.33 5.49 1.42
C ARG A 127 -4.60 6.08 2.02
N CYS A 128 -4.52 7.22 2.71
CA CYS A 128 -5.70 7.93 3.23
C CYS A 128 -6.68 8.30 2.12
N GLU A 129 -6.18 8.83 1.00
CA GLU A 129 -6.99 9.15 -0.19
C GLU A 129 -7.72 7.92 -0.71
N LYS A 130 -7.03 6.77 -0.82
CA LYS A 130 -7.65 5.50 -1.24
C LYS A 130 -8.68 4.98 -0.24
N ILE A 131 -8.42 5.09 1.07
CA ILE A 131 -9.40 4.69 2.09
C ILE A 131 -10.65 5.56 2.01
N ARG A 132 -10.51 6.86 1.77
CA ARG A 132 -11.65 7.79 1.62
C ARG A 132 -12.49 7.53 0.36
N GLN A 133 -12.01 6.71 -0.57
CA GLN A 133 -12.78 6.25 -1.75
C GLN A 133 -13.66 5.03 -1.46
N LEU A 134 -13.52 4.41 -0.28
CA LEU A 134 -14.43 3.36 0.17
C LEU A 134 -15.83 3.92 0.46
N SER A 135 -16.81 3.03 0.58
CA SER A 135 -18.11 3.36 1.15
C SER A 135 -17.97 3.88 2.59
N HIS A 136 -19.01 4.54 3.10
CA HIS A 136 -19.06 4.96 4.51
C HIS A 136 -18.77 3.77 5.45
N ASP A 137 -19.38 2.61 5.16
CA ASP A 137 -19.20 1.40 5.94
C ASP A 137 -17.82 0.78 5.76
N GLY A 138 -17.21 0.89 4.58
CA GLY A 138 -15.84 0.47 4.32
C GLY A 138 -14.82 1.30 5.11
N ILE A 139 -15.00 2.63 5.19
CA ILE A 139 -14.15 3.51 6.01
C ILE A 139 -14.25 3.13 7.49
N LEU A 140 -15.47 2.91 7.99
CA LEU A 140 -15.70 2.48 9.37
C LEU A 140 -15.05 1.12 9.65
N SER A 141 -15.27 0.15 8.77
CA SER A 141 -14.70 -1.19 8.82
C SER A 141 -13.16 -1.15 8.88
N TRP A 142 -12.54 -0.30 8.06
CA TRP A 142 -11.11 -0.05 8.09
C TRP A 142 -10.67 0.54 9.43
N ALA A 143 -11.34 1.61 9.87
CA ALA A 143 -10.98 2.36 11.07
C ALA A 143 -11.09 1.53 12.35
N ILE A 144 -12.04 0.59 12.42
CA ILE A 144 -12.21 -0.31 13.55
C ILE A 144 -11.09 -1.37 13.61
N THR A 145 -10.61 -1.80 12.44
CA THR A 145 -9.78 -3.00 12.34
C THR A 145 -8.28 -2.70 12.38
N PHE A 146 -7.80 -1.81 11.51
CA PHE A 146 -6.38 -1.72 11.21
C PHE A 146 -5.78 -0.49 11.84
N ALA A 147 -5.00 -0.63 12.92
CA ALA A 147 -4.30 0.51 13.50
C ALA A 147 -3.37 1.20 12.48
N PRO A 148 -3.18 2.53 12.53
CA PRO A 148 -2.31 3.24 11.58
C PRO A 148 -0.88 2.69 11.53
N SER A 149 -0.37 2.16 12.64
CA SER A 149 0.95 1.52 12.69
C SER A 149 1.08 0.30 11.77
N LEU A 150 -0.03 -0.36 11.41
CA LEU A 150 -0.06 -1.51 10.52
C LEU A 150 -0.06 -1.09 9.06
N TRP A 151 -0.77 -0.02 8.69
CA TRP A 151 -1.03 0.31 7.28
C TRP A 151 -0.42 1.63 6.81
N ALA A 152 0.14 2.47 7.68
CA ALA A 152 0.82 3.70 7.25
C ALA A 152 2.03 3.42 6.34
N GLY A 153 2.51 4.46 5.68
CA GLY A 153 3.65 4.39 4.77
C GLY A 153 4.87 3.75 5.43
N GLY A 154 5.41 2.71 4.79
CA GLY A 154 6.55 1.94 5.29
C GLY A 154 6.19 0.75 6.19
N SER A 155 4.94 0.60 6.65
CA SER A 155 4.53 -0.53 7.53
C SER A 155 4.05 -1.77 6.78
N MET A 156 3.38 -1.56 5.64
CA MET A 156 2.74 -2.61 4.85
C MET A 156 3.13 -2.46 3.38
N ALA A 157 3.27 -3.57 2.66
CA ALA A 157 3.48 -3.54 1.22
C ALA A 157 2.23 -3.01 0.49
N THR A 158 2.42 -2.30 -0.62
CA THR A 158 1.32 -1.64 -1.34
C THR A 158 0.29 -2.61 -1.90
N ASP A 159 0.72 -3.78 -2.35
CA ASP A 159 -0.16 -4.83 -2.85
C ASP A 159 -0.99 -5.48 -1.75
N ILE A 160 -0.41 -5.72 -0.57
CA ILE A 160 -1.18 -6.15 0.62
C ILE A 160 -2.20 -5.09 1.01
N PHE A 161 -1.80 -3.81 1.03
CA PHE A 161 -2.73 -2.71 1.33
C PHE A 161 -3.90 -2.67 0.35
N THR A 162 -3.63 -2.77 -0.95
CA THR A 162 -4.69 -2.80 -1.98
C THR A 162 -5.56 -4.04 -1.84
N CYS A 163 -4.98 -5.21 -1.59
CA CYS A 163 -5.73 -6.44 -1.34
C CYS A 163 -6.70 -6.29 -0.15
N LEU A 164 -6.27 -5.66 0.95
CA LEU A 164 -7.14 -5.39 2.10
C LEU A 164 -8.20 -4.35 1.79
N LEU A 165 -7.83 -3.31 1.04
CA LEU A 165 -8.75 -2.25 0.64
C LEU A 165 -9.90 -2.80 -0.22
N ASP A 166 -9.60 -3.75 -1.11
CA ASP A 166 -10.61 -4.36 -1.98
C ASP A 166 -11.52 -5.34 -1.22
N ASP A 167 -11.03 -5.96 -0.15
CA ASP A 167 -11.74 -6.99 0.64
C ASP A 167 -12.53 -6.43 1.84
N ILE A 168 -12.20 -5.23 2.31
CA ILE A 168 -12.80 -4.65 3.54
C ILE A 168 -14.24 -4.16 3.35
N GLU A 169 -14.69 -3.97 2.11
CA GLU A 169 -16.05 -3.49 1.81
C GLU A 169 -17.10 -4.52 2.24
N PRO A 170 -18.05 -4.15 3.11
CA PRO A 170 -19.06 -5.09 3.54
C PRO A 170 -20.05 -5.37 2.39
N GLU A 171 -20.41 -6.63 2.19
CA GLU A 171 -21.39 -7.03 1.17
C GLU A 171 -22.77 -6.40 1.40
N ARG A 172 -23.10 -6.08 2.66
CA ARG A 172 -24.34 -5.42 3.07
C ARG A 172 -24.05 -4.38 4.14
N PRO A 173 -24.73 -3.22 4.13
CA PRO A 173 -24.58 -2.20 5.16
C PRO A 173 -24.84 -2.78 6.56
N PRO A 174 -23.83 -2.81 7.46
CA PRO A 174 -24.01 -3.33 8.80
C PRO A 174 -24.76 -2.31 9.66
N SER A 175 -25.51 -2.80 10.65
CA SER A 175 -26.16 -1.94 11.65
C SER A 175 -25.15 -1.51 12.72
N TRP A 176 -24.39 -0.45 12.43
CA TRP A 176 -23.38 0.06 13.37
C TRP A 176 -23.99 0.48 14.72
N PRO A 177 -23.41 0.07 15.86
CA PRO A 177 -23.86 0.52 17.18
C PRO A 177 -23.70 2.03 17.35
N SER A 178 -24.55 2.66 18.19
CA SER A 178 -24.58 4.12 18.37
C SER A 178 -23.24 4.71 18.80
N VAL A 179 -22.44 3.95 19.55
CA VAL A 179 -21.09 4.33 19.99
C VAL A 179 -20.18 4.77 18.83
N ILE A 180 -20.36 4.23 17.62
CA ILE A 180 -19.63 4.66 16.43
C ILE A 180 -19.99 6.10 16.09
N ARG A 181 -21.29 6.38 15.93
CA ARG A 181 -21.80 7.70 15.58
C ARG A 181 -21.45 8.72 16.66
N GLU A 182 -21.67 8.38 17.94
CA GLU A 182 -21.33 9.23 19.08
C GLU A 182 -19.84 9.59 19.07
N THR A 183 -18.96 8.60 18.85
CA THR A 183 -17.51 8.84 18.78
C THR A 183 -17.13 9.75 17.62
N LEU A 184 -17.76 9.58 16.46
CA LEU A 184 -17.48 10.40 15.29
C LEU A 184 -17.85 11.87 15.49
N TYR A 185 -18.99 12.16 16.12
CA TYR A 185 -19.37 13.54 16.45
C TYR A 185 -18.46 14.14 17.53
N MET A 186 -18.11 13.37 18.57
CA MET A 186 -17.13 13.83 19.57
C MET A 186 -15.77 14.16 18.93
N LEU A 187 -15.32 13.35 17.96
CA LEU A 187 -14.09 13.64 17.20
C LEU A 187 -14.20 14.93 16.38
N GLN A 188 -15.37 15.21 15.80
CA GLN A 188 -15.58 16.49 15.11
C GLN A 188 -15.43 17.64 16.09
N GLU A 189 -15.98 17.55 17.30
CA GLU A 189 -15.89 18.61 18.31
C GLU A 189 -14.47 18.78 18.88
N ASP A 190 -13.74 17.68 19.08
CA ASP A 190 -12.43 17.70 19.75
C ASP A 190 -11.24 18.04 18.82
N GLU A 191 -11.34 17.73 17.52
CA GLU A 191 -10.21 17.81 16.59
C GLU A 191 -10.42 18.95 15.57
N GLU A 192 -9.69 20.06 15.74
CA GLU A 192 -9.78 21.25 14.87
C GLU A 192 -9.62 20.92 13.37
N GLY A 193 -8.76 19.95 13.03
CA GLY A 193 -8.56 19.54 11.64
C GLY A 193 -9.77 18.81 11.05
N LEU A 194 -10.54 18.10 11.88
CA LEU A 194 -11.79 17.47 11.47
C LEU A 194 -12.96 18.46 11.41
N GLN A 195 -13.00 19.47 12.30
CA GLN A 195 -14.01 20.53 12.26
C GLN A 195 -14.05 21.25 10.90
N LEU A 196 -12.87 21.53 10.34
CA LEU A 196 -12.71 22.26 9.10
C LEU A 196 -12.76 21.36 7.84
N SER A 197 -12.90 20.04 8.02
CA SER A 197 -12.85 19.08 6.92
C SER A 197 -14.23 18.85 6.32
N LEU A 198 -14.47 19.43 5.14
CA LEU A 198 -15.69 19.18 4.37
C LEU A 198 -15.86 17.70 4.00
N GLU A 199 -14.75 16.99 3.72
CA GLU A 199 -14.76 15.55 3.46
C GLU A 199 -15.27 14.77 4.69
N TYR A 200 -14.83 15.16 5.89
CA TYR A 200 -15.30 14.53 7.12
C TYR A 200 -16.77 14.86 7.41
N GLU A 201 -17.20 16.11 7.20
CA GLU A 201 -18.59 16.51 7.34
C GLU A 201 -19.52 15.70 6.41
N ASN A 202 -19.11 15.51 5.14
CA ASN A 202 -19.83 14.68 4.18
C ASN A 202 -19.87 13.21 4.62
N PHE A 203 -18.76 12.70 5.13
CA PHE A 203 -18.69 11.35 5.70
C PHE A 203 -19.67 11.16 6.87
N LEU A 204 -19.77 12.11 7.80
CA LEU A 204 -20.72 12.06 8.92
C LEU A 204 -22.18 12.03 8.46
N LYS A 205 -22.51 12.75 7.39
CA LYS A 205 -23.85 12.79 6.81
C LYS A 205 -24.22 11.51 6.05
N GLY A 206 -23.26 10.59 5.85
CA GLY A 206 -23.43 9.40 5.02
C GLY A 206 -23.47 9.73 3.52
N THR A 207 -23.10 10.95 3.13
CA THR A 207 -23.09 11.42 1.76
C THR A 207 -21.70 11.22 1.18
N VAL A 208 -21.34 9.98 0.85
CA VAL A 208 -20.18 9.76 -0.02
C VAL A 208 -20.61 10.19 -1.41
N VAL A 209 -19.92 11.19 -1.99
CA VAL A 209 -20.12 11.58 -3.39
C VAL A 209 -19.81 10.35 -4.23
N GLU A 210 -20.83 9.67 -4.73
CA GLU A 210 -20.70 8.56 -5.68
C GLU A 210 -20.03 9.10 -6.95
N PHE A 211 -18.71 9.06 -6.98
CA PHE A 211 -17.98 9.17 -8.23
C PHE A 211 -18.22 7.88 -9.01
N LEU A 212 -19.24 7.96 -9.89
CA LEU A 212 -19.57 7.08 -11.01
C LEU A 212 -18.53 5.97 -11.24
N LYS A 213 -18.74 4.80 -10.64
CA LYS A 213 -18.18 3.55 -11.17
C LYS A 213 -18.85 3.33 -12.53
N GLN A 214 -18.18 3.69 -13.62
CA GLN A 214 -18.59 3.24 -14.95
C GLN A 214 -18.62 1.71 -14.94
N PRO A 215 -19.69 1.08 -15.46
CA PRO A 215 -19.77 -0.37 -15.54
C PRO A 215 -18.67 -0.87 -16.47
N ARG A 216 -17.99 -1.95 -16.07
CA ARG A 216 -17.13 -2.71 -16.98
C ARG A 216 -18.01 -3.20 -18.13
N ALA A 217 -17.65 -2.82 -19.34
CA ALA A 217 -18.21 -3.43 -20.53
C ALA A 217 -17.72 -4.89 -20.58
N ASP A 218 -18.67 -5.79 -20.83
CA ASP A 218 -18.44 -7.21 -21.14
C ASP A 218 -17.60 -7.39 -22.42
#